data_AF-A0A1G0JTN9-F1
#
_entry.id   AF-A0A1G0JTN9-F1
#
_cell.length_a   1.000
_cell.length_b   1.000
_cell.length_c   1.000
_cell.angle_alpha   90.00
_cell.angle_beta   90.00
_cell.angle_gamma   90.00
#
_symmetry.space_group_name_H-M   'P 1'
#
loop_
_entity.id
_entity.type
_entity.pdbx_description
1 polymer ?
#
loop_
_entity_poly.entity_id
_entity_poly.type
_entity_poly.pdbx_seq_one_letter_code
_entity_poly.pdbx_strand_id
1 'polypeptide(L)'
;MAEQDNDIDPQETGEWLAALDSILQQEGVERAHYILEQLIARARKSGAYLPYSANTAYLNTIPQAKQVPSPGNHELEDRLRALVRWNALAMVVQANRKSSELGGHIASFASCATLYDVGFNHFFRAPTEDFDGDLVMFQGHSSPGIYARAYLSGKISADQLRRFRQEVDGGGLSSYPHPWLMPNFWQFPTVSMGLGPHMAIHQARFLRYLENRGLVKATDRKIWAFLGDGEMDEPEAKGAIGLAAREGLDNLIFVINCNLQRLDGPVRGNGKIIQELEAEFRGAGWNVLKVIWGSYWDKLLARDTHGLLYKRMEEAVDGEYQAYKANDGAYVREHFFGKYPELKAMVANMTDEDIWRLNRGGHDPHKVYAAYAEAIKHQGRPTLILAKTVKGYGMGVAGEGQNITHQQKKMGEESLRAFRDRFSIPISDKEIADAPFYRPPEDSPEIRYLNERRAALGGDLLKERPRAPRLQIPPISIHDKLLAGTEDRAISTTMAYVRILNALIRDKNIGKYIVPIIPDEARTFGMEGMFRQLGIYSSVGQLYEPVDSDQVMYYREDKSGQILEEGINEAGAFSSWIAAATAYKYHRVTMIPFYIYYSMFGFQRIGDLAWAAGDIRARG
;
A
#
# COMPACT_ATOMS: atom_id res chain seq x y z
N MET A 1 7.24 26.23 13.62
CA MET A 1 8.54 26.78 14.03
C MET A 1 8.28 27.62 15.26
N ALA A 2 8.86 27.24 16.40
CA ALA A 2 9.12 28.24 17.42
C ALA A 2 10.14 29.23 16.82
N GLU A 3 9.94 30.51 17.05
CA GLU A 3 10.93 31.55 16.73
C GLU A 3 12.31 31.14 17.29
N GLN A 4 13.36 31.15 16.45
CA GLN A 4 14.74 31.32 16.94
C GLN A 4 14.85 32.79 17.38
N ASP A 5 15.41 33.21 18.51
CA ASP A 5 16.11 32.54 19.61
C ASP A 5 15.92 33.42 20.85
N ASN A 6 15.50 32.82 21.97
CA ASN A 6 15.80 33.30 23.31
C ASN A 6 16.57 32.19 24.01
N ASP A 7 17.67 31.73 23.39
CA ASP A 7 18.61 30.87 24.07
C ASP A 7 19.30 31.70 25.15
N ILE A 8 18.84 31.52 26.39
CA ILE A 8 19.26 32.30 27.55
C ILE A 8 20.70 31.96 27.96
N ASP A 9 21.21 30.80 27.54
CA ASP A 9 22.59 30.36 27.78
C ASP A 9 23.10 29.47 26.62
N PRO A 10 23.62 30.08 25.55
CA PRO A 10 24.18 29.35 24.41
C PRO A 10 25.37 28.46 24.76
N GLN A 11 26.09 28.75 25.86
CA GLN A 11 27.19 27.89 26.30
C GLN A 11 26.65 26.58 26.85
N GLU A 12 25.65 26.64 27.74
CA GLU A 12 25.01 25.44 28.28
C GLU A 12 24.40 24.58 27.16
N THR A 13 23.68 25.21 26.22
CA THR A 13 23.13 24.51 25.05
C THR A 13 24.23 23.82 24.24
N GLY A 14 25.36 24.51 24.02
CA GLY A 14 26.54 23.94 23.35
C GLY A 14 27.14 22.74 24.08
N GLU A 15 27.19 22.75 25.42
CA GLU A 15 27.69 21.65 26.23
C GLU A 15 26.78 20.40 26.13
N TRP A 16 25.45 20.59 26.14
CA TRP A 16 24.50 19.49 25.94
C TRP A 16 24.60 18.88 24.54
N LEU A 17 24.73 19.72 23.49
CA LEU A 17 24.91 19.24 22.12
C LEU A 17 26.24 18.49 21.97
N ALA A 18 27.34 19.01 22.54
CA ALA A 18 28.63 18.34 22.52
C ALA A 18 28.61 17.00 23.26
N ALA A 19 27.87 16.90 24.38
CA ALA A 19 27.68 15.64 25.10
C ALA A 19 26.91 14.61 24.25
N LEU A 20 25.86 15.03 23.55
CA LEU A 20 25.12 14.16 22.63
C LEU A 20 26.00 13.70 21.45
N ASP A 21 26.77 14.61 20.85
CA ASP A 21 27.69 14.30 19.76
C ASP A 21 28.77 13.31 20.20
N SER A 22 29.29 13.46 21.42
CA SER A 22 30.25 12.51 22.00
C SER A 22 29.65 11.11 22.12
N ILE A 23 28.42 10.97 22.62
CA ILE A 23 27.72 9.68 22.70
C ILE A 23 27.50 9.10 21.29
N LEU A 24 27.06 9.92 20.33
CA LEU A 24 26.87 9.48 18.95
C LEU A 24 28.15 8.97 18.30
N GLN A 25 29.29 9.61 18.58
CA GLN A 25 30.60 9.23 18.03
C GLN A 25 31.19 8.00 18.72
N GLN A 26 31.07 7.88 20.05
CA GLN A 26 31.74 6.84 20.84
C GLN A 26 30.88 5.57 21.04
N GLU A 27 29.58 5.75 21.29
CA GLU A 27 28.66 4.66 21.67
C GLU A 27 27.56 4.40 20.61
N GLY A 28 27.36 5.33 19.69
CA GLY A 28 26.46 5.17 18.54
C GLY A 28 25.01 5.59 18.77
N VAL A 29 24.20 5.46 17.71
CA VAL A 29 22.84 6.01 17.64
C VAL A 29 21.87 5.35 18.62
N GLU A 30 21.98 4.04 18.86
CA GLU A 30 21.08 3.32 19.77
C GLU A 30 21.23 3.82 21.21
N ARG A 31 22.47 4.08 21.64
CA ARG A 31 22.75 4.65 22.96
C ARG A 31 22.23 6.08 23.08
N ALA A 32 22.50 6.92 22.08
CA ALA A 32 22.00 8.28 22.05
C ALA A 32 20.47 8.32 22.15
N HIS A 33 19.78 7.43 21.43
CA HIS A 33 18.34 7.28 21.51
C HIS A 33 17.86 6.93 22.93
N TYR A 34 18.47 5.91 23.55
CA TYR A 34 18.16 5.53 24.93
C TYR A 34 18.33 6.69 25.92
N ILE A 35 19.42 7.45 25.83
CA ILE A 35 19.67 8.60 26.71
C ILE A 35 18.61 9.68 26.52
N LEU A 36 18.26 10.00 25.27
CA LEU A 36 17.19 10.96 24.97
C LEU A 36 15.84 10.51 25.55
N GLU A 37 15.50 9.21 25.46
CA GLU A 37 14.29 8.69 26.09
C GLU A 37 14.29 8.88 27.61
N GLN A 38 15.42 8.62 28.27
CA GLN A 38 15.54 8.84 29.73
C GLN A 38 15.40 10.32 30.11
N LEU A 39 16.03 11.23 29.34
CA LEU A 39 15.91 12.68 29.55
C LEU A 39 14.46 13.14 29.35
N ILE A 40 13.79 12.66 28.29
CA ILE A 40 12.36 12.95 28.02
C ILE A 40 11.47 12.42 29.14
N ALA A 41 11.67 11.19 29.60
CA ALA A 41 10.92 10.60 30.69
C ALA A 41 11.09 11.39 32.00
N ARG A 42 12.32 11.85 32.27
CA ARG A 42 12.63 12.70 33.43
C ARG A 42 11.95 14.07 33.32
N ALA A 43 12.01 14.72 32.17
CA ALA A 43 11.36 16.01 31.90
C ALA A 43 9.84 15.93 32.07
N ARG A 44 9.19 14.88 31.55
CA ARG A 44 7.74 14.63 31.73
C ARG A 44 7.35 14.48 33.19
N LYS A 45 8.12 13.71 33.99
CA LYS A 45 7.88 13.56 35.43
C LYS A 45 8.00 14.88 36.19
N SER A 46 8.83 15.79 35.70
CA SER A 46 9.04 17.12 36.30
C SER A 46 8.03 18.17 35.81
N GLY A 47 7.04 17.80 35.00
CA GLY A 47 6.00 18.71 34.50
C GLY A 47 6.43 19.61 33.34
N ALA A 48 7.60 19.37 32.73
CA ALA A 48 8.04 20.12 31.57
C ALA A 48 7.21 19.72 30.34
N TYR A 49 6.66 20.71 29.65
CA TYR A 49 5.99 20.52 28.37
C TYR A 49 7.04 20.36 27.27
N LEU A 50 7.26 19.12 26.83
CA LEU A 50 8.08 18.86 25.65
C LEU A 50 7.21 19.07 24.40
N PRO A 51 7.65 19.86 23.41
CA PRO A 51 6.99 19.88 22.11
C PRO A 51 7.13 18.47 21.49
N TYR A 52 6.05 17.69 21.55
CA TYR A 52 5.98 16.41 20.86
C TYR A 52 5.90 16.67 19.36
N SER A 53 6.97 16.36 18.64
CA SER A 53 6.92 16.23 17.18
C SER A 53 6.74 14.77 16.82
N ALA A 54 5.59 14.42 16.24
CA ALA A 54 5.40 13.10 15.62
C ALA A 54 6.27 12.93 14.35
N ASN A 55 6.76 14.05 13.80
CA ASN A 55 7.52 14.10 12.56
C ASN A 55 9.02 13.97 12.77
N THR A 56 9.67 13.27 11.83
CA THR A 56 11.12 13.31 11.65
C THR A 56 11.49 14.26 10.51
N ALA A 57 12.77 14.60 10.40
CA ALA A 57 13.36 15.40 9.33
C ALA A 57 12.84 15.02 7.93
N TYR A 58 12.58 15.99 7.05
CA TYR A 58 12.10 15.83 5.66
C TYR A 58 13.19 15.28 4.72
N LEU A 59 13.75 14.14 5.12
CA LEU A 59 14.83 13.38 4.51
C LEU A 59 14.41 11.91 4.35
N ASN A 60 15.26 11.13 3.71
CA ASN A 60 15.09 9.68 3.65
C ASN A 60 15.25 9.08 5.05
N THR A 61 14.36 8.16 5.45
CA THR A 61 14.48 7.46 6.73
C THR A 61 15.75 6.60 6.79
N ILE A 62 16.15 6.01 5.66
CA ILE A 62 17.35 5.17 5.55
C ILE A 62 18.50 6.02 4.99
N PRO A 63 19.50 6.41 5.81
CA PRO A 63 20.63 7.19 5.34
C PRO A 63 21.51 6.36 4.38
N GLN A 64 22.25 7.04 3.49
CA GLN A 64 23.04 6.38 2.45
C GLN A 64 23.95 5.27 2.98
N ALA A 65 24.63 5.50 4.11
CA ALA A 65 25.54 4.54 4.73
C ALA A 65 24.85 3.23 5.23
N LYS A 66 23.53 3.23 5.40
CA LYS A 66 22.73 2.06 5.82
C LYS A 66 21.94 1.43 4.67
N GLN A 67 22.07 1.93 3.45
CA GLN A 67 21.31 1.40 2.31
C GLN A 67 21.86 0.05 1.88
N VAL A 68 20.97 -0.94 1.84
CA VAL A 68 21.29 -2.25 1.25
C VAL A 68 21.34 -2.10 -0.27
N PRO A 69 22.43 -2.51 -0.95
CA PRO A 69 22.52 -2.43 -2.40
C PRO A 69 21.51 -3.39 -3.06
N SER A 70 20.92 -2.96 -4.17
CA SER A 70 20.09 -3.84 -4.98
C SER A 70 20.98 -4.87 -5.71
N PRO A 71 20.59 -6.15 -5.76
CA PRO A 71 21.27 -7.18 -6.53
C PRO A 71 20.89 -7.14 -8.03
N GLY A 72 20.06 -6.19 -8.45
CA GLY A 72 19.54 -6.06 -9.81
C GLY A 72 20.57 -5.63 -10.86
N ASN A 73 20.23 -5.86 -12.13
CA ASN A 73 20.95 -5.26 -13.25
C ASN A 73 20.21 -3.99 -13.67
N HIS A 74 20.66 -2.86 -13.15
CA HIS A 74 19.96 -1.58 -13.33
C HIS A 74 19.86 -1.11 -14.78
N GLU A 75 20.82 -1.45 -15.64
CA GLU A 75 20.71 -1.11 -17.07
C GLU A 75 19.53 -1.84 -17.72
N LEU A 76 19.38 -3.14 -17.45
CA LEU A 76 18.28 -3.94 -17.98
C LEU A 76 16.94 -3.56 -17.34
N GLU A 77 16.93 -3.28 -16.03
CA GLU A 77 15.73 -2.82 -15.32
C GLU A 77 15.26 -1.46 -15.84
N ASP A 78 16.17 -0.53 -16.10
CA ASP A 78 15.87 0.78 -16.66
C ASP A 78 15.27 0.65 -18.08
N ARG A 79 15.86 -0.21 -18.93
CA ARG A 79 15.30 -0.51 -20.25
C ARG A 79 13.92 -1.14 -20.17
N LEU A 80 13.73 -2.15 -19.32
CA LEU A 80 12.43 -2.79 -19.13
C LEU A 80 11.39 -1.77 -18.64
N ARG A 81 11.73 -0.95 -17.65
CA ARG A 81 10.85 0.07 -17.12
C ARG A 81 10.49 1.12 -18.17
N ALA A 82 11.44 1.53 -19.02
CA ALA A 82 11.19 2.38 -20.18
C ALA A 82 10.17 1.76 -21.15
N LEU A 83 10.33 0.47 -21.49
CA LEU A 83 9.39 -0.25 -22.36
C LEU A 83 7.99 -0.39 -21.74
N VAL A 84 7.89 -0.67 -20.44
CA VAL A 84 6.60 -0.72 -19.74
C VAL A 84 5.92 0.65 -19.77
N ARG A 85 6.67 1.74 -19.51
CA ARG A 85 6.16 3.11 -19.59
C ARG A 85 5.63 3.44 -20.99
N TRP A 86 6.40 3.10 -22.04
CA TRP A 86 5.99 3.32 -23.42
C TRP A 86 4.70 2.56 -23.76
N ASN A 87 4.64 1.25 -23.50
CA ASN A 87 3.48 0.45 -23.84
C ASN A 87 2.22 0.85 -23.07
N ALA A 88 2.37 1.29 -21.81
CA ALA A 88 1.26 1.83 -21.03
C ALA A 88 0.71 3.13 -21.64
N LEU A 89 1.59 4.03 -22.04
CA LEU A 89 1.25 5.28 -22.73
C LEU A 89 0.60 5.01 -24.09
N ALA A 90 1.22 4.16 -24.92
CA ALA A 90 0.74 3.78 -26.24
C ALA A 90 -0.69 3.21 -26.17
N MET A 91 -0.97 2.38 -25.16
CA MET A 91 -2.29 1.77 -24.98
C MET A 91 -3.37 2.81 -24.73
N VAL A 92 -3.11 3.77 -23.83
CA VAL A 92 -4.07 4.84 -23.52
C VAL A 92 -4.24 5.77 -24.73
N VAL A 93 -3.14 6.13 -25.40
CA VAL A 93 -3.18 6.98 -26.61
C VAL A 93 -4.00 6.31 -27.72
N GLN A 94 -3.75 5.04 -28.03
CA GLN A 94 -4.50 4.31 -29.06
C GLN A 94 -5.99 4.17 -28.71
N ALA A 95 -6.34 3.92 -27.45
CA ALA A 95 -7.73 3.90 -27.02
C ALA A 95 -8.42 5.26 -27.24
N ASN A 96 -7.77 6.36 -26.84
CA ASN A 96 -8.34 7.71 -26.97
C ASN A 96 -8.40 8.23 -28.42
N ARG A 97 -7.66 7.62 -29.35
CA ARG A 97 -7.81 7.86 -30.80
C ARG A 97 -9.08 7.23 -31.37
N LYS A 98 -9.52 6.09 -30.83
CA LYS A 98 -10.80 5.48 -31.20
C LYS A 98 -11.97 6.28 -30.62
N SER A 99 -11.90 6.60 -29.33
CA SER A 99 -12.89 7.43 -28.65
C SER A 99 -12.32 8.03 -27.37
N SER A 100 -12.47 9.35 -27.20
CA SER A 100 -12.08 10.04 -25.96
C SER A 100 -12.85 9.57 -24.73
N GLU A 101 -14.05 9.03 -24.93
CA GLU A 101 -14.93 8.57 -23.86
C GLU A 101 -14.42 7.29 -23.18
N LEU A 102 -13.54 6.54 -23.85
CA LEU A 102 -12.87 5.40 -23.23
C LEU A 102 -11.99 5.86 -22.05
N GLY A 103 -11.36 7.03 -22.15
CA GLY A 103 -10.46 7.56 -21.12
C GLY A 103 -9.22 6.70 -20.90
N GLY A 104 -8.71 6.67 -19.66
CA GLY A 104 -7.46 6.02 -19.29
C GLY A 104 -6.45 7.00 -18.71
N HIS A 105 -5.51 6.49 -17.91
CA HIS A 105 -4.58 7.31 -17.13
C HIS A 105 -3.14 7.01 -17.52
N ILE A 106 -2.41 8.01 -18.02
CA ILE A 106 -0.97 7.90 -18.33
C ILE A 106 -0.15 8.31 -17.11
N ALA A 107 -0.51 9.46 -16.53
CA ALA A 107 0.29 10.17 -15.55
C ALA A 107 0.50 9.43 -14.23
N SER A 108 -0.52 8.72 -13.76
CA SER A 108 -0.45 8.03 -12.48
C SER A 108 0.53 6.88 -12.52
N PHE A 109 0.44 5.98 -13.51
CA PHE A 109 1.42 4.89 -13.65
C PHE A 109 2.84 5.44 -13.86
N ALA A 110 2.98 6.50 -14.68
CA ALA A 110 4.26 7.16 -14.86
C ALA A 110 4.92 7.59 -13.52
N SER A 111 4.14 8.03 -12.54
CA SER A 111 4.69 8.41 -11.23
C SER A 111 5.16 7.23 -10.36
N CYS A 112 4.51 6.07 -10.46
CA CYS A 112 4.78 4.91 -9.60
C CYS A 112 5.46 3.73 -10.31
N ALA A 113 5.80 3.86 -11.60
CA ALA A 113 6.40 2.76 -12.38
C ALA A 113 7.68 2.21 -11.75
N THR A 114 8.54 3.05 -11.15
CA THR A 114 9.74 2.59 -10.43
C THR A 114 9.39 1.79 -9.17
N LEU A 115 8.34 2.18 -8.44
CA LEU A 115 7.87 1.47 -7.24
C LEU A 115 7.43 0.04 -7.60
N TYR A 116 6.63 -0.10 -8.65
CA TYR A 116 6.19 -1.40 -9.13
C TYR A 116 7.33 -2.22 -9.75
N ASP A 117 8.21 -1.60 -10.53
CA ASP A 117 9.30 -2.32 -11.19
C ASP A 117 10.26 -2.96 -10.18
N VAL A 118 10.70 -2.21 -9.16
CA VAL A 118 11.49 -2.73 -8.04
C VAL A 118 10.73 -3.87 -7.35
N GLY A 119 9.44 -3.68 -7.07
CA GLY A 119 8.58 -4.72 -6.50
C GLY A 119 8.55 -6.00 -7.32
N PHE A 120 8.31 -5.90 -8.64
CA PHE A 120 8.23 -7.06 -9.52
C PHE A 120 9.57 -7.76 -9.75
N ASN A 121 10.70 -7.05 -9.71
CA ASN A 121 12.02 -7.62 -9.95
C ASN A 121 12.60 -8.31 -8.71
N HIS A 122 12.21 -7.88 -7.50
CA HIS A 122 12.89 -8.33 -6.27
C HIS A 122 11.99 -8.79 -5.12
N PHE A 123 10.71 -8.40 -5.07
CA PHE A 123 9.91 -8.56 -3.85
C PHE A 123 8.62 -9.35 -4.03
N PHE A 124 7.86 -9.14 -5.11
CA PHE A 124 6.52 -9.73 -5.25
C PHE A 124 6.61 -11.20 -5.64
N ARG A 125 6.43 -12.07 -4.65
CA ARG A 125 6.49 -13.52 -4.83
C ARG A 125 5.14 -14.06 -5.31
N ALA A 126 5.18 -14.80 -6.41
CA ALA A 126 4.04 -15.49 -6.98
C ALA A 126 3.71 -16.79 -6.19
N PRO A 127 2.48 -17.32 -6.33
CA PRO A 127 2.13 -18.61 -5.73
C PRO A 127 2.97 -19.75 -6.34
N THR A 128 3.53 -20.62 -5.50
CA THR A 128 4.19 -21.88 -5.86
C THR A 128 3.45 -23.06 -5.21
N GLU A 129 3.96 -24.28 -5.29
CA GLU A 129 3.35 -25.43 -4.60
C GLU A 129 3.30 -25.21 -3.08
N ASP A 130 4.43 -24.80 -2.49
CA ASP A 130 4.61 -24.65 -1.03
C ASP A 130 4.40 -23.23 -0.48
N PHE A 131 4.15 -22.25 -1.34
CA PHE A 131 3.97 -20.85 -0.95
C PHE A 131 2.76 -20.24 -1.65
N ASP A 132 1.87 -19.62 -0.88
CA ASP A 132 0.65 -19.04 -1.45
C ASP A 132 0.90 -17.76 -2.23
N GLY A 133 2.10 -17.15 -2.20
CA GLY A 133 2.41 -15.96 -2.98
C GLY A 133 1.88 -14.68 -2.34
N ASP A 134 2.67 -13.62 -2.33
CA ASP A 134 2.28 -12.30 -1.80
C ASP A 134 0.99 -11.80 -2.46
N LEU A 135 0.25 -10.95 -1.73
CA LEU A 135 -0.95 -10.29 -2.24
C LEU A 135 -0.61 -8.83 -2.51
N VAL A 136 -0.82 -8.38 -3.74
CA VAL A 136 -0.52 -7.00 -4.15
C VAL A 136 -1.80 -6.33 -4.63
N MET A 137 -2.28 -5.37 -3.84
CA MET A 137 -3.40 -4.51 -4.16
C MET A 137 -2.88 -3.32 -4.98
N PHE A 138 -2.91 -3.47 -6.30
CA PHE A 138 -2.47 -2.44 -7.24
C PHE A 138 -3.40 -1.24 -7.19
N GLN A 139 -2.84 -0.03 -7.23
CA GLN A 139 -3.62 1.19 -7.39
C GLN A 139 -4.42 1.13 -8.70
N GLY A 140 -5.75 1.30 -8.64
CA GLY A 140 -6.63 0.97 -9.78
C GLY A 140 -6.24 1.65 -11.09
N HIS A 141 -5.97 2.96 -11.05
CA HIS A 141 -5.61 3.75 -12.22
C HIS A 141 -4.18 3.50 -12.74
N SER A 142 -3.40 2.63 -12.09
CA SER A 142 -2.10 2.16 -12.58
C SER A 142 -2.18 0.91 -13.45
N SER A 143 -3.41 0.38 -13.69
CA SER A 143 -3.67 -0.78 -14.54
C SER A 143 -2.96 -0.76 -15.91
N PRO A 144 -2.77 0.39 -16.60
CA PRO A 144 -2.10 0.37 -17.90
C PRO A 144 -0.66 -0.15 -17.84
N GLY A 145 0.06 0.16 -16.76
CA GLY A 145 1.42 -0.32 -16.55
C GLY A 145 1.50 -1.81 -16.24
N ILE A 146 0.51 -2.34 -15.52
CA ILE A 146 0.45 -3.77 -15.21
C ILE A 146 0.18 -4.57 -16.48
N TYR A 147 -0.73 -4.11 -17.34
CA TYR A 147 -0.95 -4.73 -18.64
C TYR A 147 0.26 -4.61 -19.57
N ALA A 148 0.93 -3.45 -19.58
CA ALA A 148 2.14 -3.25 -20.37
C ALA A 148 3.27 -4.21 -19.95
N ARG A 149 3.45 -4.44 -18.64
CA ARG A 149 4.40 -5.44 -18.14
C ARG A 149 3.99 -6.86 -18.53
N ALA A 150 2.71 -7.19 -18.42
CA ALA A 150 2.18 -8.50 -18.82
C ALA A 150 2.28 -8.74 -20.34
N TYR A 151 2.26 -7.69 -21.16
CA TYR A 151 2.53 -7.77 -22.59
C TYR A 151 4.01 -8.11 -22.87
N LEU A 152 4.95 -7.47 -22.16
CA LEU A 152 6.37 -7.80 -22.29
C LEU A 152 6.65 -9.27 -21.91
N SER A 153 6.01 -9.79 -20.86
CA SER A 153 6.10 -11.20 -20.46
C SER A 153 5.30 -12.18 -21.33
N GLY A 154 4.64 -11.69 -22.39
CA GLY A 154 3.87 -12.52 -23.33
C GLY A 154 2.54 -13.05 -22.79
N LYS A 155 2.08 -12.58 -21.61
CA LYS A 155 0.80 -12.98 -20.99
C LYS A 155 -0.41 -12.25 -21.57
N ILE A 156 -0.20 -11.06 -22.11
CA ILE A 156 -1.21 -10.27 -22.80
C ILE A 156 -0.74 -10.06 -24.24
N SER A 157 -1.64 -10.21 -25.21
CA SER A 157 -1.34 -9.96 -26.62
C SER A 157 -1.49 -8.48 -26.98
N ALA A 158 -0.87 -8.06 -28.09
CA ALA A 158 -1.07 -6.72 -28.63
C ALA A 158 -2.56 -6.44 -28.95
N ASP A 159 -3.31 -7.45 -29.40
CA ASP A 159 -4.75 -7.31 -29.69
C ASP A 159 -5.59 -7.07 -28.44
N GLN A 160 -5.19 -7.63 -27.29
CA GLN A 160 -5.82 -7.30 -26.01
C GLN A 160 -5.51 -5.85 -25.61
N LEU A 161 -4.27 -5.38 -25.75
CA LEU A 161 -3.93 -3.97 -25.50
C LEU A 161 -4.72 -3.00 -26.39
N ARG A 162 -4.91 -3.33 -27.68
CA ARG A 162 -5.74 -2.54 -28.62
C ARG A 162 -7.22 -2.46 -28.22
N ARG A 163 -7.68 -3.39 -27.38
CA ARG A 163 -9.04 -3.50 -26.85
C ARG A 163 -9.13 -3.09 -25.37
N PHE A 164 -8.15 -2.33 -24.88
CA PHE A 164 -8.25 -1.71 -23.56
C PHE A 164 -9.55 -0.91 -23.42
N ARG A 165 -10.28 -1.17 -22.31
CA ARG A 165 -11.60 -0.62 -21.98
C ARG A 165 -12.73 -0.98 -22.95
N GLN A 166 -12.55 -2.01 -23.78
CA GLN A 166 -13.54 -2.51 -24.73
C GLN A 166 -13.67 -4.02 -24.55
N GLU A 167 -14.50 -4.44 -23.60
CA GLU A 167 -14.57 -5.84 -23.13
C GLU A 167 -15.91 -6.54 -23.39
N VAL A 168 -16.93 -5.82 -23.89
CA VAL A 168 -18.29 -6.36 -24.13
C VAL A 168 -18.26 -7.58 -25.05
N ASP A 169 -17.48 -7.52 -26.13
CA ASP A 169 -17.34 -8.61 -27.12
C ASP A 169 -16.29 -9.67 -26.71
N GLY A 170 -15.74 -9.57 -25.50
CA GLY A 170 -14.66 -10.42 -25.01
C GLY A 170 -13.28 -10.09 -25.60
N GLY A 171 -12.25 -10.66 -24.98
CA GLY A 171 -10.84 -10.47 -25.39
C GLY A 171 -10.29 -9.04 -25.19
N GLY A 172 -11.03 -8.15 -24.55
CA GLY A 172 -10.56 -6.85 -24.09
C GLY A 172 -9.86 -6.90 -22.73
N LEU A 173 -9.48 -5.73 -22.24
CA LEU A 173 -8.89 -5.53 -20.92
C LEU A 173 -9.74 -4.54 -20.14
N SER A 174 -10.12 -4.90 -18.91
CA SER A 174 -10.91 -4.04 -18.03
C SER A 174 -10.15 -2.74 -17.72
N SER A 175 -10.90 -1.68 -17.44
CA SER A 175 -10.35 -0.37 -17.08
C SER A 175 -9.46 -0.43 -15.83
N TYR A 176 -9.86 -1.23 -14.85
CA TYR A 176 -9.25 -1.32 -13.53
C TYR A 176 -9.22 -2.78 -13.02
N PRO A 177 -8.64 -3.03 -11.83
CA PRO A 177 -8.64 -4.36 -11.23
C PRO A 177 -10.03 -4.90 -10.88
N HIS A 178 -10.68 -5.58 -11.83
CA HIS A 178 -12.00 -6.17 -11.66
C HIS A 178 -11.93 -7.70 -11.78
N PRO A 179 -11.81 -8.45 -10.67
CA PRO A 179 -11.80 -9.91 -10.70
C PRO A 179 -13.09 -10.52 -11.27
N TRP A 180 -14.21 -9.81 -11.28
CA TRP A 180 -15.42 -10.28 -11.94
C TRP A 180 -15.23 -10.39 -13.46
N LEU A 181 -14.62 -9.36 -14.05
CA LEU A 181 -14.42 -9.21 -15.49
C LEU A 181 -13.20 -9.97 -16.00
N MET A 182 -12.12 -10.02 -15.20
CA MET A 182 -10.88 -10.74 -15.51
C MET A 182 -10.48 -11.70 -14.38
N PRO A 183 -11.22 -12.80 -14.16
CA PRO A 183 -11.05 -13.68 -12.99
C PRO A 183 -9.69 -14.39 -12.91
N ASN A 184 -9.01 -14.52 -14.05
CA ASN A 184 -7.71 -15.18 -14.19
C ASN A 184 -6.54 -14.19 -14.27
N PHE A 185 -6.77 -12.91 -13.92
CA PHE A 185 -5.74 -11.88 -13.91
C PHE A 185 -5.83 -11.01 -12.66
N TRP A 186 -6.97 -10.35 -12.44
CA TRP A 186 -7.13 -9.45 -11.29
C TRP A 186 -7.52 -10.17 -10.00
N GLN A 187 -7.00 -9.65 -8.88
CA GLN A 187 -7.19 -10.21 -7.54
C GLN A 187 -8.03 -9.29 -6.65
N PHE A 188 -7.71 -7.99 -6.54
CA PHE A 188 -8.39 -7.09 -5.61
C PHE A 188 -8.95 -5.87 -6.33
N PRO A 189 -10.23 -5.51 -6.12
CA PRO A 189 -10.79 -4.26 -6.61
C PRO A 189 -10.36 -3.08 -5.73
N THR A 190 -9.75 -2.07 -6.35
CA THR A 190 -9.05 -0.98 -5.64
C THR A 190 -9.33 0.40 -6.22
N VAL A 191 -10.16 0.50 -7.25
CA VAL A 191 -10.41 1.79 -7.92
C VAL A 191 -11.40 2.67 -7.17
N SER A 192 -12.30 2.08 -6.38
CA SER A 192 -13.00 2.84 -5.34
C SER A 192 -12.01 3.10 -4.21
N MET A 193 -11.56 4.35 -4.11
CA MET A 193 -10.47 4.77 -3.25
C MET A 193 -10.86 4.58 -1.77
N GLY A 194 -9.88 4.30 -0.92
CA GLY A 194 -10.11 4.04 0.50
C GLY A 194 -10.53 2.60 0.82
N LEU A 195 -11.21 1.89 -0.08
CA LEU A 195 -11.56 0.48 0.14
C LEU A 195 -10.34 -0.44 0.10
N GLY A 196 -9.40 -0.19 -0.82
CA GLY A 196 -8.16 -0.96 -0.95
C GLY A 196 -7.34 -1.06 0.35
N PRO A 197 -6.92 0.07 0.96
CA PRO A 197 -6.18 0.04 2.23
C PRO A 197 -6.99 -0.60 3.36
N HIS A 198 -8.29 -0.34 3.43
CA HIS A 198 -9.15 -0.93 4.45
C HIS A 198 -9.24 -2.46 4.33
N MET A 199 -9.45 -2.98 3.11
CA MET A 199 -9.42 -4.42 2.84
C MET A 199 -8.02 -5.03 3.08
N ALA A 200 -6.93 -4.31 2.77
CA ALA A 200 -5.57 -4.81 2.98
C ALA A 200 -5.27 -5.10 4.46
N ILE A 201 -5.71 -4.22 5.37
CA ILE A 201 -5.57 -4.41 6.82
C ILE A 201 -6.29 -5.68 7.27
N HIS A 202 -7.54 -5.87 6.85
CA HIS A 202 -8.33 -7.03 7.24
C HIS A 202 -7.84 -8.32 6.57
N GLN A 203 -7.32 -8.24 5.34
CA GLN A 203 -6.66 -9.37 4.69
C GLN A 203 -5.41 -9.82 5.45
N ALA A 204 -4.64 -8.87 6.00
CA ALA A 204 -3.44 -9.15 6.78
C ALA A 204 -3.75 -9.74 8.15
N ARG A 205 -4.76 -9.17 8.83
CA ARG A 205 -5.30 -9.75 10.06
C ARG A 205 -5.87 -11.14 9.83
N PHE A 206 -6.60 -11.36 8.74
CA PHE A 206 -7.20 -12.66 8.44
C PHE A 206 -6.16 -13.73 8.14
N LEU A 207 -5.03 -13.37 7.51
CA LEU A 207 -3.91 -14.32 7.37
C LEU A 207 -3.36 -14.73 8.76
N ARG A 208 -3.16 -13.78 9.68
CA ARG A 208 -2.76 -14.09 11.07
C ARG A 208 -3.80 -14.95 11.80
N TYR A 209 -5.09 -14.68 11.59
CA TYR A 209 -6.17 -15.53 12.10
C TYR A 209 -6.05 -16.97 11.60
N LEU A 210 -5.87 -17.18 10.29
CA LEU A 210 -5.71 -18.52 9.72
C LEU A 210 -4.47 -19.25 10.28
N GLU A 211 -3.35 -18.54 10.45
CA GLU A 211 -2.11 -19.09 11.01
C GLU A 211 -2.29 -19.48 12.49
N ASN A 212 -2.82 -18.57 13.31
CA ASN A 212 -3.04 -18.79 14.73
C ASN A 212 -4.08 -19.90 15.01
N ARG A 213 -5.03 -20.10 14.10
CA ARG A 213 -5.99 -21.21 14.13
C ARG A 213 -5.46 -22.52 13.53
N GLY A 214 -4.21 -22.53 13.04
CA GLY A 214 -3.59 -23.72 12.44
C GLY A 214 -4.26 -24.18 11.14
N LEU A 215 -4.97 -23.29 10.44
CA LEU A 215 -5.66 -23.58 9.18
C LEU A 215 -4.75 -23.45 7.97
N VAL A 216 -3.72 -22.61 8.08
CA VAL A 216 -2.62 -22.49 7.12
C VAL A 216 -1.29 -22.48 7.86
N LYS A 217 -0.21 -22.81 7.16
CA LYS A 217 1.14 -22.73 7.73
C LYS A 217 1.56 -21.27 7.87
N ALA A 218 2.16 -20.92 9.01
CA ALA A 218 2.75 -19.60 9.20
C ALA A 218 3.91 -19.37 8.21
N THR A 219 3.91 -18.21 7.55
CA THR A 219 4.93 -17.83 6.57
C THR A 219 5.34 -16.37 6.70
N ASP A 220 6.36 -15.97 5.95
CA ASP A 220 6.81 -14.57 5.81
C ASP A 220 6.07 -13.83 4.68
N ARG A 221 4.91 -14.34 4.26
CA ARG A 221 4.09 -13.78 3.19
C ARG A 221 3.65 -12.35 3.51
N LYS A 222 3.69 -11.49 2.51
CA LYS A 222 3.37 -10.06 2.64
C LYS A 222 2.12 -9.68 1.85
N ILE A 223 1.41 -8.71 2.38
CA ILE A 223 0.28 -8.03 1.76
C ILE A 223 0.70 -6.59 1.50
N TRP A 224 0.65 -6.19 0.24
CA TRP A 224 1.08 -4.89 -0.24
C TRP A 224 -0.13 -4.09 -0.69
N ALA A 225 -0.29 -2.87 -0.18
CA ALA A 225 -1.30 -1.92 -0.65
C ALA A 225 -0.62 -0.73 -1.31
N PHE A 226 -0.87 -0.52 -2.60
CA PHE A 226 -0.38 0.62 -3.35
C PHE A 226 -1.44 1.71 -3.42
N LEU A 227 -1.12 2.86 -2.85
CA LEU A 227 -2.09 3.92 -2.55
C LEU A 227 -1.65 5.26 -3.14
N GLY A 228 -2.61 6.16 -3.35
CA GLY A 228 -2.32 7.56 -3.66
C GLY A 228 -2.31 8.41 -2.39
N ASP A 229 -1.49 9.45 -2.33
CA ASP A 229 -1.56 10.45 -1.27
C ASP A 229 -2.91 11.18 -1.24
N GLY A 230 -3.51 11.48 -2.40
CA GLY A 230 -4.87 12.02 -2.46
C GLY A 230 -5.97 11.04 -2.04
N GLU A 231 -5.76 9.73 -2.23
CA GLU A 231 -6.68 8.67 -1.75
C GLU A 231 -6.72 8.62 -0.22
N MET A 232 -5.66 9.07 0.45
CA MET A 232 -5.62 9.11 1.91
C MET A 232 -6.56 10.16 2.50
N ASP A 233 -7.21 11.02 1.72
CA ASP A 233 -8.29 11.89 2.23
C ASP A 233 -9.56 11.08 2.57
N GLU A 234 -9.74 9.88 2.00
CA GLU A 234 -10.89 9.01 2.30
C GLU A 234 -10.86 8.53 3.77
N PRO A 235 -11.98 8.60 4.52
CA PRO A 235 -12.04 8.12 5.90
C PRO A 235 -11.59 6.66 6.04
N GLU A 236 -12.00 5.78 5.12
CA GLU A 236 -11.68 4.36 5.10
C GLU A 236 -10.19 4.10 4.92
N ALA A 237 -9.46 5.00 4.24
CA ALA A 237 -8.04 4.86 4.00
C ALA A 237 -7.19 4.90 5.28
N LYS A 238 -7.69 5.59 6.31
CA LYS A 238 -6.99 5.80 7.58
C LYS A 238 -7.73 5.24 8.79
N GLY A 239 -9.04 5.03 8.70
CA GLY A 239 -9.90 4.68 9.84
C GLY A 239 -9.51 3.40 10.58
N ALA A 240 -8.84 2.45 9.90
CA ALA A 240 -8.43 1.17 10.50
C ALA A 240 -6.93 1.04 10.78
N ILE A 241 -6.11 2.09 10.61
CA ILE A 241 -4.65 1.97 10.79
C ILE A 241 -4.25 1.61 12.23
N GLY A 242 -5.04 2.04 13.22
CA GLY A 242 -4.83 1.66 14.62
C GLY A 242 -5.02 0.16 14.87
N LEU A 243 -5.96 -0.49 14.17
CA LEU A 243 -6.15 -1.94 14.25
C LEU A 243 -4.90 -2.69 13.79
N ALA A 244 -4.28 -2.27 12.68
CA ALA A 244 -3.10 -2.93 12.14
C ALA A 244 -1.92 -2.91 13.11
N ALA A 245 -1.73 -1.81 13.83
CA ALA A 245 -0.69 -1.73 14.86
C ALA A 245 -1.04 -2.54 16.11
N ARG A 246 -2.28 -2.47 16.58
CA ARG A 246 -2.77 -3.21 17.75
C ARG A 246 -2.66 -4.73 17.56
N GLU A 247 -2.83 -5.20 16.33
CA GLU A 247 -2.71 -6.62 15.93
C GLU A 247 -1.29 -7.01 15.50
N GLY A 248 -0.32 -6.09 15.55
CA GLY A 248 1.08 -6.36 15.20
C GLY A 248 1.30 -6.84 13.76
N LEU A 249 0.55 -6.31 12.78
CA LEU A 249 0.50 -6.81 11.40
C LEU A 249 1.77 -6.50 10.58
N ASP A 250 2.91 -7.07 10.94
CA ASP A 250 4.17 -6.97 10.19
C ASP A 250 4.18 -7.72 8.84
N ASN A 251 3.10 -8.41 8.51
CA ASN A 251 2.81 -8.93 7.18
C ASN A 251 2.16 -7.89 6.26
N LEU A 252 1.87 -6.67 6.74
CA LEU A 252 1.25 -5.59 5.97
C LEU A 252 2.26 -4.49 5.62
N ILE A 253 2.30 -4.12 4.34
CA ILE A 253 3.10 -3.02 3.81
C ILE A 253 2.22 -2.08 2.99
N PHE A 254 2.10 -0.83 3.43
CA PHE A 254 1.52 0.26 2.64
C PHE A 254 2.61 0.97 1.86
N VAL A 255 2.35 1.25 0.58
CA VAL A 255 3.20 2.07 -0.28
C VAL A 255 2.36 3.23 -0.80
N ILE A 256 2.51 4.40 -0.20
CA ILE A 256 1.81 5.62 -0.62
C ILE A 256 2.69 6.36 -1.61
N ASN A 257 2.17 6.53 -2.82
CA ASN A 257 2.77 7.31 -3.87
C ASN A 257 2.50 8.81 -3.65
N CYS A 258 3.41 9.49 -2.96
CA CYS A 258 3.34 10.91 -2.63
C CYS A 258 3.83 11.77 -3.80
N ASN A 259 3.00 11.88 -4.83
CA ASN A 259 3.28 12.77 -5.97
C ASN A 259 2.87 14.24 -5.68
N LEU A 260 2.30 14.48 -4.50
CA LEU A 260 1.85 15.73 -3.89
C LEU A 260 0.56 16.29 -4.50
N GLN A 261 -0.09 15.55 -5.41
CA GLN A 261 -1.28 16.00 -6.13
C GLN A 261 -2.42 14.99 -6.05
N ARG A 262 -3.63 15.53 -6.04
CA ARG A 262 -4.86 14.83 -6.43
C ARG A 262 -5.25 15.24 -7.86
N LEU A 263 -6.52 15.03 -8.22
CA LEU A 263 -7.01 15.26 -9.59
C LEU A 263 -6.88 16.73 -10.02
N ASP A 264 -7.35 17.65 -9.17
CA ASP A 264 -7.50 19.08 -9.50
C ASP A 264 -6.50 20.00 -8.79
N GLY A 265 -5.36 19.45 -8.33
CA GLY A 265 -4.29 20.23 -7.71
C GLY A 265 -3.57 19.51 -6.56
N PRO A 266 -2.75 20.22 -5.78
CA PRO A 266 -2.03 19.65 -4.64
C PRO A 266 -2.96 19.08 -3.56
N VAL A 267 -2.51 18.06 -2.83
CA VAL A 267 -3.24 17.51 -1.67
C VAL A 267 -3.19 18.47 -0.49
N ARG A 268 -1.99 18.99 -0.17
CA ARG A 268 -1.74 19.97 0.92
C ARG A 268 -0.83 21.10 0.44
N GLY A 269 -1.30 21.95 -0.49
CA GLY A 269 -0.46 23.00 -1.10
C GLY A 269 0.27 23.92 -0.11
N ASN A 270 -0.39 24.33 0.97
CA ASN A 270 0.18 25.18 2.03
C ASN A 270 0.86 24.38 3.16
N GLY A 271 0.94 23.06 3.04
CA GLY A 271 1.45 22.14 4.04
C GLY A 271 2.36 21.09 3.42
N LYS A 272 2.45 19.92 4.06
CA LYS A 272 3.32 18.82 3.66
C LYS A 272 2.60 17.48 3.90
N ILE A 273 1.99 16.90 2.88
CA ILE A 273 1.19 15.67 3.01
C ILE A 273 2.02 14.49 3.55
N ILE A 274 3.30 14.42 3.17
CA ILE A 274 4.21 13.37 3.68
C ILE A 274 4.39 13.47 5.19
N GLN A 275 4.46 14.68 5.75
CA GLN A 275 4.62 14.89 7.18
C GLN A 275 3.30 14.67 7.93
N GLU A 276 2.18 15.09 7.35
CA GLU A 276 0.85 14.76 7.88
C GLU A 276 0.68 13.24 8.02
N LEU A 277 0.92 12.49 6.94
CA LEU A 277 0.82 11.03 6.94
C LEU A 277 1.86 10.37 7.85
N GLU A 278 3.09 10.89 7.91
CA GLU A 278 4.09 10.40 8.84
C GLU A 278 3.62 10.52 10.30
N ALA A 279 3.13 11.70 10.69
CA ALA A 279 2.64 11.95 12.03
C ALA A 279 1.48 11.02 12.41
N GLU A 280 0.47 10.92 11.54
CA GLU A 280 -0.70 10.08 11.76
C GLU A 280 -0.33 8.59 11.92
N PHE A 281 0.47 8.06 11.00
CA PHE A 281 0.84 6.64 11.03
C PHE A 281 1.81 6.29 12.17
N ARG A 282 2.77 7.18 12.50
CA ARG A 282 3.62 7.01 13.69
C ARG A 282 2.80 7.08 14.96
N GLY A 283 1.84 8.02 15.04
CA GLY A 283 0.89 8.12 16.15
C GLY A 283 0.03 6.87 16.31
N ALA A 284 -0.32 6.22 15.20
CA ALA A 284 -1.02 4.94 15.19
C ALA A 284 -0.10 3.73 15.50
N GLY A 285 1.22 3.90 15.64
CA GLY A 285 2.15 2.82 15.97
C GLY A 285 2.76 2.08 14.79
N TRP A 286 2.78 2.66 13.58
CA TRP A 286 3.39 2.05 12.40
C TRP A 286 4.90 2.30 12.32
N ASN A 287 5.61 1.41 11.63
CA ASN A 287 6.94 1.69 11.11
C ASN A 287 6.82 2.57 9.86
N VAL A 288 7.44 3.75 9.83
CA VAL A 288 7.32 4.69 8.71
C VAL A 288 8.67 4.91 8.04
N LEU A 289 8.75 4.56 6.74
CA LEU A 289 9.91 4.70 5.89
C LEU A 289 9.66 5.77 4.82
N LYS A 290 10.35 6.89 4.90
CA LYS A 290 10.30 7.99 3.92
C LYS A 290 11.35 7.81 2.84
N VAL A 291 10.92 7.92 1.58
CA VAL A 291 11.75 7.85 0.38
C VAL A 291 11.57 9.17 -0.40
N ILE A 292 12.29 10.20 0.03
CA ILE A 292 12.08 11.61 -0.35
C ILE A 292 13.03 12.06 -1.46
N TRP A 293 14.32 11.73 -1.33
CA TRP A 293 15.40 12.27 -2.17
C TRP A 293 16.18 11.14 -2.85
N GLY A 294 16.43 11.26 -4.16
CA GLY A 294 17.24 10.28 -4.88
C GLY A 294 18.74 10.48 -4.66
N SER A 295 19.54 9.58 -5.21
CA SER A 295 20.99 9.47 -4.95
C SER A 295 21.79 10.70 -5.39
N TYR A 296 21.27 11.50 -6.33
CA TYR A 296 21.93 12.75 -6.73
C TYR A 296 21.97 13.81 -5.61
N TRP A 297 21.11 13.70 -4.60
CA TRP A 297 21.14 14.57 -3.43
C TRP A 297 22.18 14.16 -2.37
N ASP A 298 22.63 12.90 -2.37
CA ASP A 298 23.45 12.37 -1.27
C ASP A 298 24.73 13.18 -1.06
N LYS A 299 25.40 13.60 -2.15
CA LYS A 299 26.63 14.42 -2.08
C LYS A 299 26.37 15.84 -1.53
N LEU A 300 25.21 16.42 -1.81
CA LEU A 300 24.85 17.74 -1.29
C LEU A 300 24.50 17.66 0.19
N LEU A 301 23.74 16.63 0.59
CA LEU A 301 23.41 16.37 1.98
C LEU A 301 24.65 16.09 2.84
N ALA A 302 25.62 15.32 2.31
CA ALA A 302 26.88 15.07 3.01
C ALA A 302 27.74 16.34 3.19
N ARG A 303 27.53 17.38 2.36
CA ARG A 303 28.23 18.68 2.44
C ARG A 303 27.49 19.69 3.31
N ASP A 304 26.28 19.39 3.79
CA ASP A 304 25.45 20.31 4.58
C ASP A 304 25.87 20.31 6.06
N THR A 305 27.09 20.77 6.35
CA THR A 305 27.65 20.78 7.71
C THR A 305 26.94 21.74 8.67
N HIS A 306 26.17 22.69 8.15
CA HIS A 306 25.45 23.71 8.92
C HIS A 306 23.93 23.44 8.99
N GLY A 307 23.45 22.35 8.37
CA GLY A 307 22.02 21.98 8.36
C GLY A 307 21.12 22.95 7.58
N LEU A 308 21.67 23.82 6.73
CA LEU A 308 20.89 24.81 5.98
C LEU A 308 20.11 24.17 4.84
N LEU A 309 20.67 23.15 4.19
CA LEU A 309 19.96 22.43 3.13
C LEU A 309 18.80 21.64 3.74
N TYR A 310 19.05 20.98 4.87
CA TYR A 310 18.01 20.36 5.69
C TYR A 310 16.91 21.36 6.06
N LYS A 311 17.28 22.53 6.61
CA LYS A 311 16.33 23.60 6.97
C LYS A 311 15.49 24.02 5.76
N ARG A 312 16.10 24.23 4.59
CA ARG A 312 15.35 24.60 3.39
C ARG A 312 14.40 23.50 2.93
N MET A 313 14.81 22.24 3.02
CA MET A 313 13.96 21.10 2.68
C MET A 313 12.72 20.99 3.59
N GLU A 314 12.88 21.33 4.86
CA GLU A 314 11.81 21.42 5.86
C GLU A 314 10.87 22.60 5.60
N GLU A 315 11.39 23.80 5.39
CA GLU A 315 10.60 25.01 5.19
C GLU A 315 9.74 24.97 3.92
N ALA A 316 10.23 24.32 2.85
CA ALA A 316 9.51 24.28 1.58
C ALA A 316 8.20 23.49 1.68
N VAL A 317 7.07 24.13 1.37
CA VAL A 317 5.74 23.50 1.34
C VAL A 317 5.51 22.72 0.04
N ASP A 318 4.52 21.83 0.02
CA ASP A 318 4.24 21.00 -1.16
C ASP A 318 3.93 21.85 -2.40
N GLY A 319 3.26 23.00 -2.25
CA GLY A 319 3.01 23.95 -3.32
C GLY A 319 4.29 24.49 -3.97
N GLU A 320 5.30 24.82 -3.17
CA GLU A 320 6.62 25.22 -3.67
C GLU A 320 7.31 24.05 -4.37
N TYR A 321 7.27 22.84 -3.79
CA TYR A 321 7.83 21.65 -4.45
C TYR A 321 7.18 21.31 -5.79
N GLN A 322 5.89 21.63 -5.94
CA GLN A 322 5.19 21.52 -7.20
C GLN A 322 5.63 22.60 -8.19
N ALA A 323 5.77 23.85 -7.74
CA ALA A 323 6.31 24.93 -8.57
C ALA A 323 7.73 24.63 -9.06
N TYR A 324 8.61 24.13 -8.19
CA TYR A 324 9.97 23.74 -8.57
C TYR A 324 9.97 22.73 -9.71
N LYS A 325 9.07 21.74 -9.67
CA LYS A 325 9.02 20.70 -10.70
C LYS A 325 8.26 21.10 -11.96
N ALA A 326 7.49 22.16 -11.93
CA ALA A 326 6.77 22.69 -13.09
C ALA A 326 7.58 23.69 -13.92
N ASN A 327 8.72 24.17 -13.41
CA ASN A 327 9.63 25.11 -14.08
C ASN A 327 10.91 24.38 -14.54
N ASP A 328 12.09 24.96 -14.31
CA ASP A 328 13.39 24.48 -14.78
C ASP A 328 14.48 24.57 -13.69
N GLY A 329 15.72 24.21 -14.04
CA GLY A 329 16.87 24.25 -13.13
C GLY A 329 17.25 25.65 -12.65
N ALA A 330 17.08 26.68 -13.49
CA ALA A 330 17.36 28.07 -13.13
C ALA A 330 16.40 28.56 -12.05
N TYR A 331 15.11 28.24 -12.20
CA TYR A 331 14.07 28.52 -11.21
C TYR A 331 14.38 27.83 -9.87
N VAL A 332 14.81 26.56 -9.89
CA VAL A 332 15.20 25.84 -8.68
C VAL A 332 16.44 26.46 -8.03
N ARG A 333 17.45 26.86 -8.82
CA ARG A 333 18.62 27.58 -8.30
C ARG A 333 18.22 28.86 -7.58
N GLU A 334 17.32 29.64 -8.16
CA GLU A 334 16.90 30.93 -7.61
C GLU A 334 15.98 30.78 -6.39
N HIS A 335 14.93 29.96 -6.48
CA HIS A 335 13.85 29.93 -5.49
C HIS A 335 14.01 28.86 -4.40
N PHE A 336 14.77 27.78 -4.67
CA PHE A 336 15.09 26.79 -3.64
C PHE A 336 16.45 27.10 -3.01
N PHE A 337 17.54 27.04 -3.79
CA PHE A 337 18.89 27.26 -3.29
C PHE A 337 19.18 28.74 -3.00
N GLY A 338 18.59 29.67 -3.75
CA GLY A 338 18.77 31.11 -3.56
C GLY A 338 18.08 31.70 -2.33
N LYS A 339 17.31 30.91 -1.58
CA LYS A 339 16.71 31.31 -0.29
C LYS A 339 17.79 31.70 0.74
N TYR A 340 18.93 31.03 0.70
CA TYR A 340 20.10 31.31 1.54
C TYR A 340 21.35 31.47 0.68
N PRO A 341 22.16 32.52 0.86
CA PRO A 341 23.39 32.73 0.08
C PRO A 341 24.33 31.52 0.08
N GLU A 342 24.43 30.81 1.20
CA GLU A 342 25.26 29.63 1.43
C GLU A 342 24.79 28.44 0.58
N LEU A 343 23.47 28.26 0.45
CA LEU A 343 22.92 27.20 -0.40
C LEU A 343 23.09 27.53 -1.89
N LYS A 344 22.98 28.80 -2.27
CA LYS A 344 23.30 29.25 -3.63
C LYS A 344 24.77 29.00 -3.96
N ALA A 345 25.67 29.27 -3.01
CA ALA A 345 27.10 28.98 -3.14
C ALA A 345 27.38 27.46 -3.22
N MET A 346 26.62 26.64 -2.47
CA MET A 346 26.78 25.18 -2.46
C MET A 346 26.63 24.56 -3.86
N VAL A 347 25.74 25.12 -4.69
CA VAL A 347 25.44 24.68 -6.07
C VAL A 347 26.05 25.59 -7.16
N ALA A 348 26.96 26.50 -6.81
CA ALA A 348 27.54 27.44 -7.77
C ALA A 348 28.26 26.77 -8.96
N ASN A 349 28.84 25.59 -8.73
CA ASN A 349 29.55 24.81 -9.76
C ASN A 349 28.66 23.80 -10.49
N MET A 350 27.37 23.72 -10.16
CA MET A 350 26.41 22.87 -10.87
C MET A 350 25.80 23.69 -12.00
N THR A 351 25.59 23.09 -13.18
CA THR A 351 24.77 23.69 -14.23
C THR A 351 23.29 23.69 -13.86
N ASP A 352 22.44 24.44 -14.56
CA ASP A 352 21.00 24.38 -14.34
C ASP A 352 20.45 22.99 -14.69
N GLU A 353 21.03 22.33 -15.70
CA GLU A 353 20.72 20.93 -16.01
C GLU A 353 21.10 19.97 -14.88
N ASP A 354 22.25 20.17 -14.22
CA ASP A 354 22.64 19.35 -13.06
C ASP A 354 21.70 19.55 -11.87
N ILE A 355 21.28 20.78 -11.61
CA ILE A 355 20.25 21.06 -10.59
C ILE A 355 18.94 20.41 -10.97
N TRP A 356 18.54 20.49 -12.25
CA TRP A 356 17.29 19.90 -12.73
C TRP A 356 17.26 18.37 -12.65
N ARG A 357 18.43 17.72 -12.75
CA ARG A 357 18.59 16.26 -12.61
C ARG A 357 18.36 15.75 -11.19
N LEU A 358 18.44 16.63 -10.17
CA LEU A 358 18.17 16.27 -8.78
C LEU A 358 16.75 15.67 -8.65
N ASN A 359 16.68 14.37 -8.39
CA ASN A 359 15.44 13.60 -8.49
C ASN A 359 14.77 13.37 -7.12
N ARG A 360 13.47 13.08 -7.15
CA ARG A 360 12.70 12.63 -5.97
C ARG A 360 12.96 11.14 -5.73
N GLY A 361 12.99 10.72 -4.47
CA GLY A 361 13.45 9.39 -4.05
C GLY A 361 12.62 8.23 -4.61
N GLY A 362 11.32 8.41 -4.82
CA GLY A 362 10.46 7.38 -5.40
C GLY A 362 10.75 7.09 -6.89
N HIS A 363 11.61 7.87 -7.54
CA HIS A 363 12.14 7.59 -8.88
C HIS A 363 13.54 6.96 -8.88
N ASP A 364 14.16 6.78 -7.71
CA ASP A 364 15.47 6.17 -7.57
C ASP A 364 15.31 4.70 -7.14
N PRO A 365 15.66 3.73 -8.01
CA PRO A 365 15.46 2.32 -7.70
C PRO A 365 16.27 1.86 -6.49
N HIS A 366 17.42 2.46 -6.19
CA HIS A 366 18.23 2.11 -5.02
C HIS A 366 17.54 2.52 -3.71
N LYS A 367 16.96 3.73 -3.67
CA LYS A 367 16.25 4.22 -2.48
C LYS A 367 14.96 3.43 -2.24
N VAL A 368 14.22 3.12 -3.31
CA VAL A 368 13.01 2.28 -3.25
C VAL A 368 13.36 0.87 -2.79
N TYR A 369 14.40 0.25 -3.37
CA TYR A 369 14.84 -1.08 -2.98
C TYR A 369 15.23 -1.14 -1.49
N ALA A 370 16.00 -0.16 -1.01
CA ALA A 370 16.40 -0.11 0.40
C ALA A 370 15.18 -0.05 1.33
N ALA A 371 14.17 0.76 1.00
CA ALA A 371 12.93 0.84 1.78
C ALA A 371 12.14 -0.48 1.76
N TYR A 372 12.04 -1.14 0.61
CA TYR A 372 11.31 -2.42 0.50
C TYR A 372 12.07 -3.52 1.25
N ALA A 373 13.40 -3.56 1.15
CA ALA A 373 14.26 -4.50 1.87
C ALA A 373 14.15 -4.34 3.39
N GLU A 374 14.02 -3.11 3.89
CA GLU A 374 13.78 -2.84 5.31
C GLU A 374 12.36 -3.25 5.71
N ALA A 375 11.35 -2.87 4.93
CA ALA A 375 9.94 -3.18 5.21
C ALA A 375 9.64 -4.68 5.32
N ILE A 376 10.24 -5.51 4.47
CA ILE A 376 10.01 -6.96 4.52
C ILE A 376 10.66 -7.62 5.76
N LYS A 377 11.75 -7.04 6.28
CA LYS A 377 12.49 -7.54 7.45
C LYS A 377 11.89 -7.08 8.77
N HIS A 378 11.19 -5.94 8.75
CA HIS A 378 10.57 -5.35 9.93
C HIS A 378 9.53 -6.30 10.54
N GLN A 379 9.50 -6.38 11.88
CA GLN A 379 8.64 -7.30 12.64
C GLN A 379 7.84 -6.56 13.73
N GLY A 380 6.74 -7.18 14.15
CA GLY A 380 5.87 -6.72 15.25
C GLY A 380 5.00 -5.50 14.96
N ARG A 381 5.18 -4.80 13.83
CA ARG A 381 4.36 -3.65 13.42
C ARG A 381 4.18 -3.63 11.90
N PRO A 382 3.04 -3.13 11.39
CA PRO A 382 2.90 -2.85 9.96
C PRO A 382 3.88 -1.75 9.50
N THR A 383 4.25 -1.78 8.22
CA THR A 383 5.15 -0.77 7.62
C THR A 383 4.43 0.11 6.62
N LEU A 384 4.65 1.41 6.72
CA LEU A 384 4.27 2.42 5.73
C LEU A 384 5.52 2.91 5.01
N ILE A 385 5.45 2.97 3.68
CA ILE A 385 6.45 3.59 2.81
C ILE A 385 5.83 4.82 2.16
N LEU A 386 6.40 6.00 2.45
CA LEU A 386 6.03 7.28 1.86
C LEU A 386 7.02 7.62 0.74
N ALA A 387 6.64 7.35 -0.51
CA ALA A 387 7.50 7.54 -1.66
C ALA A 387 7.20 8.87 -2.37
N LYS A 388 8.11 9.84 -2.28
CA LYS A 388 7.97 11.12 -2.97
C LYS A 388 8.26 10.91 -4.47
N THR A 389 7.28 11.15 -5.33
CA THR A 389 7.40 10.97 -6.79
C THR A 389 6.96 12.22 -7.54
N VAL A 390 6.86 12.17 -8.87
CA VAL A 390 6.40 13.27 -9.73
C VAL A 390 5.23 12.75 -10.56
N LYS A 391 4.07 13.41 -10.49
CA LYS A 391 2.91 13.08 -11.32
C LYS A 391 3.23 13.32 -12.79
N GLY A 392 2.94 12.35 -13.66
CA GLY A 392 3.29 12.43 -15.09
C GLY A 392 4.79 12.39 -15.37
N TYR A 393 5.59 11.74 -14.51
CA TYR A 393 7.04 11.62 -14.73
C TYR A 393 7.38 11.02 -16.10
N GLY A 394 8.19 11.72 -16.88
CA GLY A 394 8.53 11.33 -18.24
C GLY A 394 7.74 12.06 -19.32
N MET A 395 6.61 12.70 -18.98
CA MET A 395 5.72 13.33 -19.95
C MET A 395 6.21 14.70 -20.44
N GLY A 396 7.20 15.31 -19.77
CA GLY A 396 7.75 16.62 -20.16
C GLY A 396 6.65 17.69 -20.25
N VAL A 397 6.68 18.49 -21.32
CA VAL A 397 5.71 19.57 -21.58
C VAL A 397 4.25 19.10 -21.70
N ALA A 398 4.02 17.79 -21.93
CA ALA A 398 2.68 17.22 -21.95
C ALA A 398 2.05 17.11 -20.54
N GLY A 399 2.73 17.53 -19.47
CA GLY A 399 2.14 17.69 -18.15
C GLY A 399 3.00 17.23 -16.97
N GLU A 400 4.28 16.90 -17.13
CA GLU A 400 5.09 16.46 -15.97
C GLU A 400 5.06 17.51 -14.84
N GLY A 401 4.56 17.11 -13.66
CA GLY A 401 4.44 18.00 -12.50
C GLY A 401 3.29 19.02 -12.53
N GLN A 402 2.48 19.09 -13.60
CA GLN A 402 1.37 20.05 -13.73
C GLN A 402 0.04 19.52 -13.15
N ASN A 403 -0.91 20.41 -12.88
CA ASN A 403 -2.22 20.03 -12.30
C ASN A 403 -3.13 19.33 -13.34
N ILE A 404 -3.13 19.79 -14.59
CA ILE A 404 -3.98 19.26 -15.68
C ILE A 404 -3.65 17.80 -16.08
N THR A 405 -2.52 17.31 -15.61
CA THR A 405 -1.86 16.08 -16.07
C THR A 405 -2.66 14.82 -15.82
N HIS A 406 -3.58 14.84 -14.83
CA HIS A 406 -4.48 13.72 -14.64
C HIS A 406 -5.46 13.56 -15.81
N GLN A 407 -5.93 14.66 -16.38
CA GLN A 407 -6.89 14.66 -17.48
C GLN A 407 -6.21 14.58 -18.86
N GLN A 408 -4.87 14.66 -18.92
CA GLN A 408 -4.14 14.58 -20.18
C GLN A 408 -4.13 13.14 -20.73
N LYS A 409 -5.11 12.89 -21.60
CA LYS A 409 -5.34 11.60 -22.27
C LYS A 409 -4.79 11.56 -23.70
N LYS A 410 -4.33 12.71 -24.21
CA LYS A 410 -3.78 12.87 -25.56
C LYS A 410 -2.33 13.31 -25.46
N MET A 411 -1.46 12.70 -26.26
CA MET A 411 -0.11 13.19 -26.50
C MET A 411 0.03 13.45 -27.99
N GLY A 412 0.41 14.69 -28.31
CA GLY A 412 0.77 15.06 -29.68
C GLY A 412 2.03 14.32 -30.12
N GLU A 413 2.24 14.26 -31.43
CA GLU A 413 3.36 13.53 -32.03
C GLU A 413 4.73 13.99 -31.52
N GLU A 414 4.92 15.31 -31.33
CA GLU A 414 6.14 15.87 -30.75
C GLU A 414 6.38 15.36 -29.32
N SER A 415 5.32 15.30 -28.50
CA SER A 415 5.42 14.74 -27.15
C SER A 415 5.71 13.24 -27.16
N LEU A 416 5.21 12.49 -28.15
CA LEU A 416 5.53 11.08 -28.35
C LEU A 416 7.01 10.90 -28.72
N ARG A 417 7.53 11.72 -29.64
CA ARG A 417 8.97 11.74 -30.01
C ARG A 417 9.83 12.05 -28.79
N ALA A 418 9.53 13.12 -28.06
CA ALA A 418 10.26 13.51 -26.86
C ALA A 418 10.25 12.40 -25.78
N PHE A 419 9.11 11.73 -25.58
CA PHE A 419 9.02 10.60 -24.65
C PHE A 419 9.87 9.41 -25.11
N ARG A 420 9.74 9.02 -26.39
CA ARG A 420 10.55 7.95 -27.00
C ARG A 420 12.04 8.24 -26.83
N ASP A 421 12.49 9.46 -27.15
CA ASP A 421 13.90 9.85 -27.10
C ASP A 421 14.42 9.83 -25.66
N ARG A 422 13.65 10.40 -24.71
CA ARG A 422 13.99 10.40 -23.28
C ARG A 422 14.22 8.99 -22.73
N PHE A 423 13.42 8.03 -23.16
CA PHE A 423 13.49 6.64 -22.69
C PHE A 423 14.18 5.70 -23.69
N SER A 424 14.80 6.24 -24.75
CA SER A 424 15.51 5.49 -25.79
C SER A 424 14.72 4.30 -26.35
N ILE A 425 13.43 4.51 -26.63
CA ILE A 425 12.54 3.46 -27.14
C ILE A 425 12.86 3.24 -28.64
N PRO A 426 13.12 1.99 -29.07
CA PRO A 426 13.54 1.66 -30.45
C PRO A 426 12.35 1.66 -31.43
N ILE A 427 11.75 2.84 -31.64
CA ILE A 427 10.68 3.09 -32.61
C ILE A 427 11.11 4.20 -33.55
N SER A 428 10.97 3.95 -34.86
CA SER A 428 11.42 4.90 -35.86
C SER A 428 10.57 6.18 -35.88
N ASP A 429 11.14 7.27 -36.39
CA ASP A 429 10.42 8.54 -36.61
C ASP A 429 9.22 8.42 -37.57
N LYS A 430 9.19 7.37 -38.41
CA LYS A 430 8.10 7.10 -39.35
C LYS A 430 6.90 6.44 -38.68
N GLU A 431 7.14 5.63 -37.64
CA GLU A 431 6.10 4.83 -36.99
C GLU A 431 5.56 5.50 -35.72
N ILE A 432 6.27 6.50 -35.17
CA ILE A 432 5.93 7.12 -33.88
C ILE A 432 4.52 7.71 -33.84
N ALA A 433 4.01 8.19 -34.98
CA ALA A 433 2.68 8.75 -35.11
C ALA A 433 1.60 7.72 -34.73
N ASP A 434 1.82 6.43 -34.93
CA ASP A 434 0.86 5.37 -34.58
C ASP A 434 0.94 4.95 -33.11
N ALA A 435 1.95 5.44 -32.37
CA ALA A 435 2.27 5.00 -31.02
C ALA A 435 2.28 3.47 -30.90
N PRO A 436 3.06 2.74 -31.71
CA PRO A 436 2.99 1.28 -31.78
C PRO A 436 3.46 0.65 -30.47
N PHE A 437 2.88 -0.49 -30.11
CA PHE A 437 3.42 -1.30 -29.02
C PHE A 437 4.78 -1.85 -29.40
N TYR A 438 5.70 -1.88 -28.46
CA TYR A 438 7.03 -2.46 -28.66
C TYR A 438 7.30 -3.58 -27.68
N ARG A 439 7.70 -4.74 -28.20
CA ARG A 439 8.17 -5.89 -27.42
C ARG A 439 9.45 -6.39 -28.09
N PRO A 440 10.59 -6.42 -27.37
CA PRO A 440 11.80 -7.04 -27.89
C PRO A 440 11.58 -8.53 -28.26
N PRO A 441 12.46 -9.11 -29.09
CA PRO A 441 12.49 -10.56 -29.30
C PRO A 441 12.56 -11.35 -27.99
N GLU A 442 12.01 -12.56 -27.96
CA GLU A 442 11.95 -13.41 -26.75
C GLU A 442 13.34 -13.70 -26.16
N ASP A 443 14.36 -13.74 -27.02
CA ASP A 443 15.73 -14.03 -26.69
C ASP A 443 16.55 -12.78 -26.34
N SER A 444 15.94 -11.59 -26.30
CA SER A 444 16.62 -10.35 -25.92
C SER A 444 17.08 -10.38 -24.45
N PRO A 445 18.17 -9.67 -24.09
CA PRO A 445 18.63 -9.58 -22.70
C PRO A 445 17.53 -9.09 -21.75
N GLU A 446 16.71 -8.14 -22.18
CA GLU A 446 15.61 -7.57 -21.40
C GLU A 446 14.53 -8.62 -21.09
N ILE A 447 14.06 -9.37 -22.09
CA ILE A 447 13.00 -10.37 -21.90
C ILE A 447 13.51 -11.56 -21.09
N ARG A 448 14.75 -12.02 -21.33
CA ARG A 448 15.39 -13.05 -20.50
C ARG A 448 15.48 -12.60 -19.04
N TYR A 449 15.98 -11.39 -18.80
CA TYR A 449 16.10 -10.84 -17.44
C TYR A 449 14.75 -10.74 -16.73
N LEU A 450 13.71 -10.24 -17.43
CA LEU A 450 12.34 -10.18 -16.90
C LEU A 450 11.87 -11.57 -16.46
N ASN A 451 12.03 -12.56 -17.34
CA ASN A 451 11.60 -13.94 -17.09
C ASN A 451 12.40 -14.58 -15.94
N GLU A 452 13.71 -14.36 -15.88
CA GLU A 452 14.59 -14.83 -14.79
C GLU A 452 14.21 -14.23 -13.44
N ARG A 453 13.94 -12.92 -13.36
CA ARG A 453 13.49 -12.27 -12.12
C ARG A 453 12.14 -12.79 -11.67
N ARG A 454 11.19 -12.96 -12.59
CA ARG A 454 9.91 -13.56 -12.25
C ARG A 454 10.04 -15.02 -11.82
N ALA A 455 10.84 -15.82 -12.50
CA ALA A 455 11.10 -17.22 -12.14
C ALA A 455 11.69 -17.34 -10.72
N ALA A 456 12.67 -16.50 -10.38
CA ALA A 456 13.26 -16.44 -9.04
C ALA A 456 12.24 -16.10 -7.93
N LEU A 457 11.12 -15.46 -8.30
CA LEU A 457 10.03 -15.09 -7.41
C LEU A 457 8.78 -15.97 -7.60
N GLY A 458 8.92 -17.21 -8.10
CA GLY A 458 7.81 -18.17 -8.23
C GLY A 458 6.98 -18.04 -9.52
N GLY A 459 7.44 -17.21 -10.46
CA GLY A 459 6.84 -16.96 -11.77
C GLY A 459 5.89 -15.78 -11.80
N ASP A 460 4.77 -15.95 -12.50
CA ASP A 460 3.77 -14.90 -12.71
C ASP A 460 2.94 -14.65 -11.44
N LEU A 461 2.95 -13.42 -10.95
CA LEU A 461 2.22 -12.99 -9.75
C LEU A 461 0.70 -13.04 -9.92
N LEU A 462 0.24 -12.78 -11.15
CA LEU A 462 -1.18 -12.64 -11.49
C LEU A 462 -1.77 -13.92 -12.11
N LYS A 463 -1.01 -15.02 -12.12
CA LYS A 463 -1.52 -16.31 -12.58
C LYS A 463 -2.67 -16.82 -11.70
N GLU A 464 -3.48 -17.69 -12.27
CA GLU A 464 -4.53 -18.39 -11.51
C GLU A 464 -3.92 -19.12 -10.31
N ARG A 465 -4.51 -18.88 -9.14
CA ARG A 465 -4.12 -19.54 -7.89
C ARG A 465 -4.78 -20.92 -7.81
N PRO A 466 -4.10 -21.94 -7.27
CA PRO A 466 -4.72 -23.23 -7.01
C PRO A 466 -6.00 -23.08 -6.18
N ARG A 467 -7.02 -23.87 -6.50
CA ARG A 467 -8.30 -23.85 -5.80
C ARG A 467 -8.18 -24.50 -4.43
N ALA A 468 -8.87 -23.96 -3.43
CA ALA A 468 -9.03 -24.63 -2.15
C ALA A 468 -9.70 -26.01 -2.32
N PRO A 469 -9.36 -26.99 -1.46
CA PRO A 469 -10.05 -28.28 -1.41
C PRO A 469 -11.56 -28.10 -1.20
N ARG A 470 -12.37 -28.96 -1.84
CA ARG A 470 -13.81 -28.96 -1.61
C ARG A 470 -14.11 -29.49 -0.21
N LEU A 471 -14.95 -28.76 0.53
CA LEU A 471 -15.45 -29.22 1.82
C LEU A 471 -16.52 -30.30 1.65
N GLN A 472 -16.53 -31.28 2.55
CA GLN A 472 -17.62 -32.23 2.67
C GLN A 472 -18.78 -31.54 3.42
N ILE A 473 -19.81 -31.15 2.68
CA ILE A 473 -20.98 -30.46 3.25
C ILE A 473 -21.85 -31.46 4.01
N PRO A 474 -22.26 -31.15 5.25
CA PRO A 474 -23.17 -32.02 5.99
C PRO A 474 -24.54 -32.09 5.31
N PRO A 475 -25.26 -33.23 5.42
CA PRO A 475 -26.63 -33.33 4.94
C PRO A 475 -27.54 -32.40 5.73
N ILE A 476 -28.67 -32.00 5.14
CA ILE A 476 -29.66 -31.12 5.78
C ILE A 476 -30.16 -31.64 7.14
N SER A 477 -30.04 -32.96 7.37
CA SER A 477 -30.45 -33.62 8.61
C SER A 477 -29.71 -33.18 9.87
N ILE A 478 -28.56 -32.49 9.75
CA ILE A 478 -27.94 -31.81 10.91
C ILE A 478 -28.88 -30.77 11.56
N HIS A 479 -29.92 -30.35 10.83
CA HIS A 479 -30.95 -29.43 11.29
C HIS A 479 -32.32 -30.09 11.53
N ASP A 480 -32.43 -31.42 11.62
CA ASP A 480 -33.72 -32.13 11.82
C ASP A 480 -34.55 -31.57 12.98
N LYS A 481 -33.89 -31.23 14.11
CA LYS A 481 -34.56 -30.61 15.27
C LYS A 481 -35.17 -29.24 14.96
N LEU A 482 -34.57 -28.48 14.06
CA LEU A 482 -35.10 -27.19 13.63
C LEU A 482 -36.23 -27.38 12.61
N LEU A 483 -36.08 -28.36 11.71
CA LEU A 483 -37.07 -28.69 10.67
C LEU A 483 -38.36 -29.31 11.24
N ALA A 484 -38.26 -30.04 12.36
CA ALA A 484 -39.42 -30.57 13.09
C ALA A 484 -40.32 -29.47 13.69
N GLY A 485 -39.88 -28.21 13.70
CA GLY A 485 -40.59 -27.09 14.31
C GLY A 485 -40.28 -26.93 15.80
N THR A 486 -40.88 -25.93 16.42
CA THR A 486 -40.68 -25.60 17.84
C THR A 486 -41.87 -25.92 18.73
N GLU A 487 -42.81 -26.74 18.25
CA GLU A 487 -44.07 -27.05 18.91
C GLU A 487 -44.77 -25.75 19.35
N ASP A 488 -45.14 -25.63 20.62
CA ASP A 488 -45.83 -24.46 21.17
C ASP A 488 -44.88 -23.29 21.51
N ARG A 489 -43.56 -23.43 21.31
CA ARG A 489 -42.59 -22.38 21.64
C ARG A 489 -42.37 -21.42 20.47
N ALA A 490 -42.73 -20.16 20.66
CA ALA A 490 -42.34 -19.10 19.72
C ALA A 490 -40.83 -18.83 19.79
N ILE A 491 -40.18 -18.72 18.63
CA ILE A 491 -38.79 -18.26 18.50
C ILE A 491 -38.70 -17.22 17.38
N SER A 492 -37.71 -16.32 17.45
CA SER A 492 -37.40 -15.44 16.34
C SER A 492 -36.60 -16.15 15.25
N THR A 493 -36.57 -15.59 14.03
CA THR A 493 -35.68 -16.06 12.96
C THR A 493 -34.20 -15.90 13.32
N THR A 494 -33.84 -14.94 14.16
CA THR A 494 -32.48 -14.80 14.73
C THR A 494 -32.12 -15.99 15.61
N MET A 495 -33.04 -16.44 16.48
CA MET A 495 -32.82 -17.66 17.26
C MET A 495 -32.70 -18.89 16.36
N ALA A 496 -33.47 -18.97 15.28
CA ALA A 496 -33.33 -20.04 14.28
C ALA A 496 -31.95 -19.99 13.58
N TYR A 497 -31.48 -18.81 13.18
CA TYR A 497 -30.14 -18.59 12.63
C TYR A 497 -29.04 -19.07 13.58
N VAL A 498 -29.09 -18.71 14.86
CA VAL A 498 -28.10 -19.16 15.86
C VAL A 498 -28.14 -20.68 16.03
N ARG A 499 -29.31 -21.32 15.94
CA ARG A 499 -29.43 -22.79 15.96
C ARG A 499 -28.82 -23.45 14.72
N ILE A 500 -29.00 -22.87 13.54
CA ILE A 500 -28.33 -23.31 12.29
C ILE A 500 -26.82 -23.21 12.46
N LEU A 501 -26.33 -22.05 12.86
CA LEU A 501 -24.91 -21.78 13.04
C LEU A 501 -24.27 -22.74 14.06
N ASN A 502 -24.92 -22.99 15.19
CA ASN A 502 -24.46 -23.95 16.19
C ASN A 502 -24.33 -25.39 15.66
N ALA A 503 -25.26 -25.84 14.82
CA ALA A 503 -25.18 -27.17 14.22
C ALA A 503 -24.01 -27.27 13.22
N LEU A 504 -23.79 -26.23 12.40
CA LEU A 504 -22.63 -26.16 11.49
C LEU A 504 -21.31 -26.14 12.24
N ILE A 505 -21.21 -25.36 13.32
CA ILE A 505 -20.00 -25.25 14.16
C ILE A 505 -19.65 -26.58 14.85
N ARG A 506 -20.64 -27.38 15.22
CA ARG A 506 -20.45 -28.70 15.86
C ARG A 506 -20.10 -29.80 14.86
N ASP A 507 -20.30 -29.57 13.56
CA ASP A 507 -19.93 -30.55 12.54
C ASP A 507 -18.41 -30.72 12.49
N LYS A 508 -17.94 -31.97 12.47
CA LYS A 508 -16.52 -32.30 12.53
C LYS A 508 -15.76 -31.96 11.24
N ASN A 509 -16.45 -31.85 10.11
CA ASN A 509 -15.84 -31.61 8.81
C ASN A 509 -15.74 -30.12 8.50
N ILE A 510 -16.80 -29.35 8.79
CA ILE A 510 -16.87 -27.92 8.43
C ILE A 510 -16.75 -26.97 9.62
N GLY A 511 -16.96 -27.44 10.85
CA GLY A 511 -17.12 -26.59 12.03
C GLY A 511 -15.95 -25.63 12.27
N LYS A 512 -14.71 -26.07 12.03
CA LYS A 512 -13.51 -25.24 12.17
C LYS A 512 -13.34 -24.17 11.08
N TYR A 513 -14.07 -24.26 9.98
CA TYR A 513 -14.03 -23.33 8.84
C TYR A 513 -15.15 -22.28 8.88
N ILE A 514 -16.10 -22.41 9.82
CA ILE A 514 -17.13 -21.41 10.07
C ILE A 514 -16.47 -20.18 10.71
N VAL A 515 -16.77 -18.97 10.24
CA VAL A 515 -16.23 -17.73 10.82
C VAL A 515 -17.38 -16.84 11.26
N PRO A 516 -17.83 -16.92 12.53
CA PRO A 516 -18.78 -15.95 13.06
C PRO A 516 -18.11 -14.58 13.20
N ILE A 517 -18.74 -13.54 12.68
CA ILE A 517 -18.25 -12.16 12.68
C ILE A 517 -19.32 -11.25 13.26
N ILE A 518 -18.96 -10.43 14.24
CA ILE A 518 -19.88 -9.57 14.97
C ILE A 518 -19.24 -8.18 15.13
N PRO A 519 -20.01 -7.09 14.92
CA PRO A 519 -19.60 -5.74 15.27
C PRO A 519 -20.21 -5.34 16.62
N ASP A 520 -19.56 -5.72 17.72
CA ASP A 520 -19.89 -5.47 19.13
C ASP A 520 -21.05 -6.30 19.70
N GLU A 521 -22.28 -6.05 19.24
CA GLU A 521 -23.50 -6.45 19.95
C GLU A 521 -23.91 -7.94 19.81
N ALA A 522 -23.11 -8.86 20.35
CA ALA A 522 -23.40 -10.30 20.28
C ALA A 522 -24.61 -10.74 21.13
N ARG A 523 -24.87 -10.08 22.27
CA ARG A 523 -25.97 -10.41 23.18
C ARG A 523 -27.33 -10.13 22.54
N THR A 524 -27.45 -9.06 21.76
CA THR A 524 -28.67 -8.77 21.00
C THR A 524 -29.07 -9.93 20.08
N PHE A 525 -28.08 -10.61 19.51
CA PHE A 525 -28.30 -11.72 18.59
C PHE A 525 -28.35 -13.10 19.27
N GLY A 526 -28.21 -13.17 20.60
CA GLY A 526 -28.19 -14.45 21.33
C GLY A 526 -26.95 -15.30 21.04
N MET A 527 -25.83 -14.65 20.74
CA MET A 527 -24.56 -15.30 20.38
C MET A 527 -23.57 -15.44 21.54
N GLU A 528 -23.87 -14.88 22.70
CA GLU A 528 -22.99 -14.88 23.88
C GLU A 528 -22.58 -16.29 24.33
N GLY A 529 -23.44 -17.28 24.10
CA GLY A 529 -23.11 -18.68 24.39
C GLY A 529 -22.01 -19.29 23.52
N MET A 530 -21.72 -18.68 22.38
CA MET A 530 -20.62 -19.08 21.51
C MET A 530 -19.27 -18.57 22.01
N PHE A 531 -19.21 -17.47 22.78
CA PHE A 531 -17.94 -16.90 23.26
C PHE A 531 -17.13 -17.90 24.10
N ARG A 532 -17.78 -18.58 25.03
CA ARG A 532 -17.14 -19.62 25.83
C ARG A 532 -16.75 -20.84 25.00
N GLN A 533 -17.59 -21.25 24.06
CA GLN A 533 -17.33 -22.45 23.26
C GLN A 533 -16.17 -22.24 22.27
N LEU A 534 -16.17 -21.10 21.58
CA LEU A 534 -15.32 -20.84 20.42
C LEU A 534 -14.15 -19.92 20.71
N GLY A 535 -14.26 -19.08 21.74
CA GLY A 535 -13.33 -17.99 21.99
C GLY A 535 -13.46 -16.88 20.96
N ILE A 536 -13.17 -15.66 21.41
CA ILE A 536 -12.97 -14.49 20.57
C ILE A 536 -11.51 -14.46 20.14
N TYR A 537 -11.27 -14.28 18.85
CA TYR A 537 -9.91 -14.18 18.33
C TYR A 537 -9.22 -12.92 18.86
N SER A 538 -8.06 -13.11 19.49
CA SER A 538 -7.15 -12.04 19.90
C SER A 538 -5.72 -12.46 19.58
N SER A 539 -4.98 -11.67 18.81
CA SER A 539 -3.59 -12.00 18.41
C SER A 539 -2.64 -12.13 19.61
N VAL A 540 -2.97 -11.51 20.74
CA VAL A 540 -2.20 -11.58 21.99
C VAL A 540 -2.81 -12.54 23.02
N GLY A 541 -4.06 -12.97 22.81
CA GLY A 541 -4.85 -13.70 23.80
C GLY A 541 -5.33 -12.80 24.94
N GLN A 542 -5.90 -13.38 25.98
CA GLN A 542 -6.41 -12.64 27.13
C GLN A 542 -5.29 -12.29 28.13
N LEU A 543 -5.01 -10.99 28.31
CA LEU A 543 -3.95 -10.48 29.21
C LEU A 543 -4.45 -10.02 30.58
N TYR A 544 -5.73 -10.19 30.86
CA TYR A 544 -6.41 -9.69 32.07
C TYR A 544 -7.46 -10.70 32.55
N GLU A 545 -7.90 -10.57 33.81
CA GLU A 545 -9.04 -11.33 34.30
C GLU A 545 -10.35 -10.60 33.92
N PRO A 546 -11.25 -11.23 33.14
CA PRO A 546 -12.50 -10.59 32.73
C PRO A 546 -13.42 -10.37 33.93
N VAL A 547 -14.12 -9.23 33.96
CA VAL A 547 -15.03 -8.83 35.06
C VAL A 547 -16.18 -9.81 35.25
N ASP A 548 -16.56 -10.53 34.19
CA ASP A 548 -17.62 -11.54 34.21
C ASP A 548 -17.08 -12.97 34.36
N SER A 549 -15.82 -13.16 34.82
CA SER A 549 -15.18 -14.47 34.99
C SER A 549 -16.00 -15.45 35.85
N ASP A 550 -16.77 -14.95 36.81
CA ASP A 550 -17.66 -15.74 37.67
C ASP A 550 -18.97 -16.18 36.98
N GLN A 551 -19.26 -15.70 35.78
CA GLN A 551 -20.47 -16.05 35.02
C GLN A 551 -20.24 -17.27 34.14
N VAL A 552 -21.30 -18.05 33.91
CA VAL A 552 -21.27 -19.26 33.06
C VAL A 552 -20.88 -18.93 31.61
N MET A 553 -21.18 -17.72 31.14
CA MET A 553 -20.98 -17.24 29.77
C MET A 553 -20.00 -16.05 29.72
N TYR A 554 -18.84 -16.21 30.35
CA TYR A 554 -17.84 -15.16 30.45
C TYR A 554 -17.11 -14.88 29.13
N TYR A 555 -16.63 -13.66 29.00
CA TYR A 555 -15.81 -13.19 27.88
C TYR A 555 -14.45 -13.90 27.84
N ARG A 556 -14.13 -14.58 26.73
CA ARG A 556 -12.87 -15.32 26.55
C ARG A 556 -12.17 -14.96 25.26
N GLU A 557 -11.00 -14.32 25.37
CA GLU A 557 -10.09 -14.06 24.26
C GLU A 557 -9.01 -15.15 24.15
N ASP A 558 -8.77 -15.62 22.93
CA ASP A 558 -7.78 -16.67 22.66
C ASP A 558 -7.15 -16.46 21.27
N LYS A 559 -5.86 -16.80 21.14
CA LYS A 559 -5.16 -16.76 19.83
C LYS A 559 -5.79 -17.71 18.81
N SER A 560 -6.30 -18.84 19.26
CA SER A 560 -7.04 -19.83 18.48
C SER A 560 -8.55 -19.57 18.43
N GLY A 561 -9.02 -18.48 19.05
CA GLY A 561 -10.43 -18.08 19.09
C GLY A 561 -11.02 -17.99 17.69
N GLN A 562 -12.24 -18.51 17.51
CA GLN A 562 -12.85 -18.65 16.20
C GLN A 562 -13.74 -17.47 15.81
N ILE A 563 -14.29 -16.73 16.77
CA ILE A 563 -15.16 -15.57 16.54
C ILE A 563 -14.30 -14.34 16.24
N LEU A 564 -14.65 -13.60 15.19
CA LEU A 564 -14.10 -12.27 14.93
C LEU A 564 -15.03 -11.21 15.53
N GLU A 565 -14.62 -10.65 16.65
CA GLU A 565 -15.28 -9.50 17.29
C GLU A 565 -14.56 -8.23 16.84
N GLU A 566 -15.28 -7.35 16.15
CA GLU A 566 -14.70 -6.19 15.44
C GLU A 566 -15.02 -4.87 16.15
N GLY A 567 -15.83 -4.93 17.22
CA GLY A 567 -16.36 -3.76 17.91
C GLY A 567 -17.30 -2.95 17.01
N ILE A 568 -17.51 -1.67 17.35
CA ILE A 568 -18.43 -0.78 16.62
C ILE A 568 -17.78 -0.34 15.29
N ASN A 569 -17.70 -1.27 14.35
CA ASN A 569 -17.03 -1.09 13.07
C ASN A 569 -17.60 -2.04 12.00
N GLU A 570 -18.72 -1.66 11.39
CA GLU A 570 -19.35 -2.48 10.34
C GLU A 570 -18.47 -2.61 9.10
N ALA A 571 -17.74 -1.55 8.72
CA ALA A 571 -16.81 -1.59 7.59
C ALA A 571 -15.67 -2.59 7.85
N GLY A 572 -15.16 -2.62 9.09
CA GLY A 572 -14.16 -3.59 9.56
C GLY A 572 -14.68 -5.03 9.51
N ALA A 573 -15.83 -5.26 10.13
CA ALA A 573 -16.49 -6.55 10.13
C ALA A 573 -16.77 -7.09 8.73
N PHE A 574 -17.26 -6.23 7.83
CA PHE A 574 -17.49 -6.65 6.46
C PHE A 574 -16.20 -6.86 5.67
N SER A 575 -15.12 -6.12 5.96
CA SER A 575 -13.81 -6.36 5.35
C SER A 575 -13.20 -7.69 5.82
N SER A 576 -13.36 -8.06 7.10
CA SER A 576 -13.06 -9.40 7.62
C SER A 576 -13.92 -10.47 6.96
N TRP A 577 -15.21 -10.19 6.74
CA TRP A 577 -16.10 -11.09 5.99
C TRP A 577 -15.61 -11.28 4.55
N ILE A 578 -15.20 -10.23 3.84
CA ILE A 578 -14.62 -10.32 2.48
C ILE A 578 -13.35 -11.18 2.49
N ALA A 579 -12.44 -10.95 3.45
CA ALA A 579 -11.19 -11.71 3.56
C ALA A 579 -11.45 -13.21 3.78
N ALA A 580 -12.41 -13.55 4.63
CA ALA A 580 -12.86 -14.94 4.84
C ALA A 580 -13.56 -15.51 3.60
N ALA A 581 -14.51 -14.77 3.03
CA ALA A 581 -15.33 -15.15 1.88
C ALA A 581 -14.51 -15.34 0.58
N THR A 582 -13.25 -14.86 0.56
CA THR A 582 -12.32 -15.01 -0.56
C THR A 582 -11.07 -15.84 -0.22
N ALA A 583 -10.97 -16.38 1.00
CA ALA A 583 -9.87 -17.23 1.43
C ALA A 583 -9.68 -18.46 0.54
N TYR A 584 -10.78 -18.97 -0.04
CA TYR A 584 -10.76 -20.09 -0.98
C TYR A 584 -9.90 -19.84 -2.23
N LYS A 585 -9.71 -18.57 -2.57
CA LYS A 585 -8.95 -18.10 -3.73
C LYS A 585 -7.55 -17.63 -3.35
N TYR A 586 -7.41 -16.94 -2.21
CA TYR A 586 -6.14 -16.28 -1.84
C TYR A 586 -5.28 -17.04 -0.84
N HIS A 587 -5.86 -17.96 -0.09
CA HIS A 587 -5.19 -18.71 1.01
C HIS A 587 -5.36 -20.22 0.87
N ARG A 588 -5.88 -20.70 -0.27
CA ARG A 588 -6.15 -22.13 -0.57
C ARG A 588 -6.96 -22.86 0.51
N VAL A 589 -7.74 -22.12 1.30
CA VAL A 589 -8.59 -22.66 2.35
C VAL A 589 -9.99 -22.09 2.22
N THR A 590 -10.99 -22.97 2.15
CA THR A 590 -12.39 -22.53 2.14
C THR A 590 -12.81 -22.16 3.55
N MET A 591 -13.24 -20.92 3.74
CA MET A 591 -13.84 -20.41 4.97
C MET A 591 -15.29 -20.03 4.69
N ILE A 592 -16.16 -20.18 5.67
CA ILE A 592 -17.60 -19.92 5.57
C ILE A 592 -17.97 -18.85 6.61
N PRO A 593 -17.85 -17.56 6.25
CA PRO A 593 -18.14 -16.49 7.18
C PRO A 593 -19.64 -16.28 7.37
N PHE A 594 -20.02 -15.92 8.60
CA PHE A 594 -21.37 -15.50 8.95
C PHE A 594 -21.27 -14.17 9.69
N TYR A 595 -21.64 -13.09 9.01
CA TYR A 595 -21.64 -11.74 9.56
C TYR A 595 -23.05 -11.35 9.96
N ILE A 596 -23.29 -11.16 11.27
CA ILE A 596 -24.57 -10.70 11.81
C ILE A 596 -24.42 -9.31 12.42
N TYR A 597 -25.41 -8.46 12.16
CA TYR A 597 -25.38 -7.04 12.49
C TYR A 597 -26.81 -6.48 12.42
N TYR A 598 -27.02 -5.26 12.92
CA TYR A 598 -28.28 -4.55 12.72
C TYR A 598 -28.46 -4.22 11.24
N SER A 599 -29.48 -4.80 10.59
CA SER A 599 -29.63 -4.77 9.12
C SER A 599 -29.54 -3.38 8.49
N MET A 600 -29.96 -2.33 9.20
CA MET A 600 -29.81 -0.93 8.80
C MET A 600 -28.37 -0.55 8.45
N PHE A 601 -27.38 -1.10 9.17
CA PHE A 601 -25.95 -0.81 8.98
C PHE A 601 -25.26 -1.79 8.02
N GLY A 602 -26.03 -2.53 7.23
CA GLY A 602 -25.52 -3.31 6.10
C GLY A 602 -25.34 -2.46 4.87
N PHE A 603 -26.04 -2.79 3.79
CA PHE A 603 -25.91 -2.15 2.49
C PHE A 603 -26.01 -0.61 2.51
N GLN A 604 -26.71 -0.01 3.48
CA GLN A 604 -26.75 1.46 3.62
C GLN A 604 -25.42 2.05 4.12
N ARG A 605 -24.71 1.37 5.02
CA ARG A 605 -23.47 1.87 5.63
C ARG A 605 -22.22 1.40 4.90
N ILE A 606 -22.23 0.16 4.40
CA ILE A 606 -21.09 -0.53 3.80
C ILE A 606 -21.36 -0.92 2.33
N GLY A 607 -22.28 -0.21 1.66
CA GLY A 607 -22.75 -0.56 0.31
C GLY A 607 -21.65 -0.69 -0.73
N ASP A 608 -20.65 0.20 -0.71
CA ASP A 608 -19.56 0.15 -1.69
C ASP A 608 -18.60 -1.03 -1.43
N LEU A 609 -18.37 -1.38 -0.17
CA LEU A 609 -17.69 -2.64 0.19
C LEU A 609 -18.50 -3.86 -0.27
N ALA A 610 -19.82 -3.84 -0.14
CA ALA A 610 -20.70 -4.92 -0.64
C ALA A 610 -20.65 -5.05 -2.17
N TRP A 611 -20.51 -3.93 -2.90
CA TRP A 611 -20.27 -3.95 -4.33
C TRP A 611 -18.90 -4.55 -4.67
N ALA A 612 -17.84 -4.10 -3.98
CA ALA A 612 -16.49 -4.65 -4.12
C ALA A 612 -16.44 -6.16 -3.79
N ALA A 613 -17.22 -6.62 -2.81
CA ALA A 613 -17.39 -8.03 -2.47
C ALA A 613 -17.96 -8.86 -3.64
N GLY A 614 -18.92 -8.30 -4.38
CA GLY A 614 -19.43 -8.89 -5.61
C GLY A 614 -18.33 -9.05 -6.65
N ASP A 615 -17.58 -7.98 -6.91
CA ASP A 615 -16.50 -7.96 -7.91
C ASP A 615 -15.38 -8.97 -7.57
N ILE A 616 -14.94 -9.03 -6.31
CA ILE A 616 -13.90 -9.95 -5.85
C ILE A 616 -14.35 -11.43 -5.79
N ARG A 617 -15.62 -11.72 -6.12
CA ARG A 617 -16.22 -13.06 -6.09
C ARG A 617 -16.26 -13.65 -4.66
N ALA A 618 -16.64 -12.85 -3.68
CA ALA A 618 -16.86 -13.29 -2.30
C ALA A 618 -17.94 -14.38 -2.23
N ARG A 619 -17.77 -15.35 -1.32
CA ARG A 619 -18.74 -16.42 -1.02
C ARG A 619 -18.91 -16.57 0.49
N GLY A 620 -20.10 -16.27 1.02
CA GLY A 620 -20.43 -16.39 2.43
C GLY A 620 -21.76 -15.75 2.77
#